data_AF-A0A350P8B0-F1
#
_entry.id   AF-A0A350P8B0-F1
#
_cell.length_a   1.000
_cell.length_b   1.000
_cell.length_c   1.000
_cell.angle_alpha   90.00
_cell.angle_beta   90.00
_cell.angle_gamma   90.00
#
_symmetry.space_group_name_H-M   'P 1'
#
loop_
_entity.id
_entity.type
_entity.pdbx_description
1 polymer ?
#
loop_
_entity_poly.entity_id
_entity_poly.type
_entity_poly.pdbx_seq_one_letter_code
_entity_poly.pdbx_strand_id
1 'polypeptide(L)'
;PQLDFQKAVIDAVKVVTHIAPADSDGKIIGAQVVSEGVICYDKKSLYLCGGMTDAMYVTTTEVYPDSKQATPENCNDAQVAAVCASLNFIK
;
A
#
# COMPACT_ATOMS: atom_id res chain seq x y z
N PRO A 1 -10.76 -8.22 1.21
CA PRO A 1 -9.93 -7.02 0.97
C PRO A 1 -10.79 -5.97 0.27
N GLN A 2 -10.69 -4.70 0.65
CA GLN A 2 -11.40 -3.59 -0.02
C GLN A 2 -10.61 -3.16 -1.26
N LEU A 3 -10.65 -3.94 -2.35
CA LEU A 3 -9.73 -3.74 -3.49
C LEU A 3 -9.90 -2.39 -4.18
N ASP A 4 -11.12 -1.87 -4.29
CA ASP A 4 -11.35 -0.54 -4.87
C ASP A 4 -10.73 0.57 -4.02
N PHE A 5 -10.78 0.44 -2.69
CA PHE A 5 -10.11 1.33 -1.75
C PHE A 5 -8.58 1.24 -1.90
N GLN A 6 -8.01 0.03 -1.99
CA GLN A 6 -6.56 -0.12 -2.22
C GLN A 6 -6.14 0.46 -3.57
N LYS A 7 -6.95 0.27 -4.61
CA LYS A 7 -6.69 0.83 -5.94
C LYS A 7 -6.69 2.36 -5.90
N ALA A 8 -7.61 3.00 -5.19
CA ALA A 8 -7.63 4.45 -5.02
C ALA A 8 -6.35 4.97 -4.34
N VAL A 9 -5.85 4.24 -3.34
CA VAL A 9 -4.57 4.56 -2.68
C VAL A 9 -3.40 4.42 -3.66
N ILE A 10 -3.30 3.31 -4.39
CA ILE A 10 -2.24 3.08 -5.38
C ILE A 10 -2.27 4.12 -6.51
N ASP A 11 -3.45 4.44 -7.02
CA ASP A 11 -3.63 5.43 -8.09
C ASP A 11 -3.12 6.83 -7.68
N ALA A 12 -3.24 7.19 -6.41
CA ALA A 12 -2.68 8.44 -5.90
C ALA A 12 -1.16 8.36 -5.65
N VAL A 13 -0.69 7.27 -5.04
CA VAL A 13 0.73 7.09 -4.71
C VAL A 13 1.59 7.00 -5.98
N LYS A 14 1.10 6.34 -7.04
CA LYS A 14 1.86 6.17 -8.29
C LYS A 14 2.13 7.48 -9.05
N VAL A 15 1.45 8.57 -8.68
CA VAL A 15 1.70 9.91 -9.24
C VAL A 15 2.94 10.55 -8.62
N VAL A 16 3.29 10.18 -7.37
CA VAL A 16 4.39 10.81 -6.63
C VAL A 16 5.63 9.92 -6.49
N THR A 17 5.47 8.60 -6.60
CA THR A 17 6.60 7.66 -6.61
C THR A 17 6.26 6.38 -7.39
N HIS A 18 7.28 5.58 -7.66
CA HIS A 18 7.14 4.29 -8.34
C HIS A 18 6.46 3.25 -7.44
N ILE A 19 5.67 2.36 -8.05
CA ILE A 19 5.09 1.20 -7.36
C ILE A 19 6.03 0.01 -7.50
N ALA A 20 6.20 -0.74 -6.41
CA ALA A 20 7.04 -1.93 -6.42
C ALA A 20 6.53 -2.95 -7.45
N PRO A 21 7.37 -3.44 -8.37
CA PRO A 21 6.98 -4.51 -9.27
C PRO A 21 6.91 -5.84 -8.51
N ALA A 22 6.13 -6.78 -9.04
CA ALA A 22 6.20 -8.16 -8.59
C ALA A 22 7.54 -8.79 -8.99
N ASP A 23 8.01 -9.75 -8.20
CA ASP A 23 9.12 -10.63 -8.57
C ASP A 23 8.72 -11.64 -9.66
N SER A 24 9.65 -12.53 -10.04
CA SER A 24 9.43 -13.55 -11.07
C SER A 24 8.30 -14.53 -10.75
N ASP A 25 7.93 -14.67 -9.47
CA ASP A 25 6.85 -15.55 -9.01
C ASP A 25 5.52 -14.79 -8.86
N GLY A 26 5.47 -13.51 -9.28
CA GLY A 26 4.30 -12.67 -9.16
C GLY A 26 4.02 -12.22 -7.73
N LYS A 27 5.06 -12.14 -6.88
CA LYS A 27 4.94 -11.78 -5.47
C LYS A 27 5.60 -10.43 -5.16
N ILE A 28 5.13 -9.78 -4.09
CA ILE A 28 5.84 -8.69 -3.42
C ILE A 28 6.02 -9.13 -1.97
N ILE A 29 7.25 -9.01 -1.46
CA ILE A 29 7.65 -9.46 -0.10
C ILE A 29 7.17 -10.88 0.25
N GLY A 30 7.19 -11.78 -0.74
CA GLY A 30 6.81 -13.19 -0.57
C GLY A 30 5.30 -13.47 -0.60
N ALA A 31 4.44 -12.46 -0.80
CA ALA A 31 3.00 -12.60 -0.93
C ALA A 31 2.53 -12.36 -2.36
N GLN A 32 1.54 -13.14 -2.82
CA GLN A 32 0.98 -13.01 -4.16
C GLN A 32 0.36 -11.61 -4.37
N VAL A 33 0.71 -10.97 -5.48
CA VAL A 33 0.08 -9.72 -5.90
C VAL A 33 -1.37 -9.98 -6.32
N VAL A 34 -2.30 -9.20 -5.79
CA VAL A 34 -3.75 -9.29 -6.09
C VAL A 34 -4.25 -8.16 -6.99
N SER A 35 -3.53 -7.04 -7.02
CA SER A 35 -3.67 -5.92 -7.97
C SER A 35 -2.37 -5.12 -7.98
N GLU A 36 -2.16 -4.18 -8.92
CA GLU A 36 -0.94 -3.35 -9.01
C GLU A 36 -0.50 -2.84 -7.62
N GLY A 37 0.69 -3.26 -7.15
CA GLY A 37 1.25 -2.86 -5.86
C GLY A 37 0.55 -3.37 -4.59
N VAL A 38 -0.45 -4.26 -4.70
CA VAL A 38 -1.25 -4.73 -3.55
C VAL A 38 -1.06 -6.21 -3.33
N ILE A 39 -0.79 -6.56 -2.07
CA ILE A 39 -0.77 -7.93 -1.55
C ILE A 39 -1.74 -8.04 -0.36
N CYS A 40 -2.07 -9.27 0.02
CA CYS A 40 -2.89 -9.54 1.20
C CYS A 40 -2.09 -10.31 2.26
N TYR A 41 -2.12 -9.81 3.49
CA TYR A 41 -1.70 -10.54 4.68
C TYR A 41 -2.89 -10.71 5.63
N ASP A 42 -2.92 -11.84 6.33
CA ASP A 42 -3.84 -12.04 7.45
C ASP A 42 -3.37 -11.23 8.66
N LYS A 43 -3.64 -9.92 8.63
CA LYS A 43 -3.17 -8.96 9.64
C LYS A 43 -3.62 -9.33 11.06
N LYS A 44 -4.81 -9.93 11.22
CA LYS A 44 -5.38 -10.28 12.54
C LYS A 44 -4.68 -11.51 13.12
N SER A 45 -4.55 -12.58 12.33
CA SER A 45 -3.84 -13.80 12.76
C SER A 45 -2.35 -13.56 12.98
N LEU A 46 -1.77 -12.58 12.28
CA LEU A 46 -0.37 -12.17 12.42
C LEU A 46 -0.14 -11.06 13.45
N TYR A 47 -1.17 -10.61 14.18
CA TYR A 47 -1.09 -9.56 15.20
C TYR A 47 -0.47 -8.23 14.70
N LEU A 48 -0.69 -7.91 13.42
CA LEU A 48 -0.22 -6.65 12.83
C LEU A 48 -1.15 -5.50 13.22
N CYS A 49 -0.62 -4.28 13.26
CA CYS A 49 -1.37 -3.07 13.65
C CYS A 49 -2.71 -2.92 12.89
N GLY A 50 -2.70 -3.18 11.57
CA GLY A 50 -3.92 -3.13 10.75
C GLY A 50 -4.94 -4.25 11.01
N GLY A 51 -4.71 -5.15 11.98
CA GLY A 51 -5.66 -6.15 12.45
C GLY A 51 -6.19 -5.88 13.87
N MET A 52 -5.79 -4.78 14.51
CA MET A 52 -6.12 -4.47 15.91
C MET A 52 -7.58 -4.06 16.13
N THR A 53 -8.24 -3.52 15.11
CA THR A 53 -9.65 -3.08 15.15
C THR A 53 -10.43 -3.77 14.04
N ASP A 54 -11.77 -3.70 14.12
CA ASP A 54 -12.66 -4.19 13.06
C ASP A 54 -12.99 -3.08 12.03
N ALA A 55 -12.03 -2.19 11.75
CA ALA A 55 -12.20 -1.10 10.78
C ALA A 55 -12.51 -1.63 9.37
N MET A 56 -13.50 -1.01 8.71
CA MET A 56 -13.96 -1.44 7.38
C MET A 56 -12.89 -1.27 6.30
N TYR A 57 -12.15 -0.16 6.35
CA TYR A 57 -11.07 0.16 5.42
C TYR A 57 -9.75 0.19 6.18
N VAL A 58 -8.83 -0.70 5.78
CA VAL A 58 -7.50 -0.79 6.38
C VAL A 58 -6.47 -1.00 5.27
N THR A 59 -5.34 -0.31 5.40
CA THR A 59 -4.16 -0.54 4.57
C THR A 59 -2.90 -0.40 5.40
N THR A 60 -1.81 -1.02 4.94
CA THR A 60 -0.46 -0.78 5.46
C THR A 60 0.38 -0.40 4.25
N THR A 61 0.87 0.83 4.25
CA THR A 61 1.76 1.34 3.22
C THR A 61 3.18 0.90 3.55
N GLU A 62 3.91 0.42 2.54
CA GLU A 62 5.31 0.02 2.66
C GLU A 62 6.11 0.82 1.63
N VAL A 63 6.77 1.89 2.09
CA VAL A 63 7.68 2.69 1.25
C VAL A 63 9.07 2.05 1.23
N TYR A 64 9.77 2.14 0.11
CA TYR A 64 11.11 1.57 -0.07
C TYR A 64 12.16 2.68 -0.18
N PRO A 65 12.59 3.30 0.94
CA PRO A 65 13.51 4.44 0.91
C PRO A 65 14.91 4.10 0.36
N ASP A 66 15.29 2.82 0.39
CA ASP A 66 16.57 2.35 -0.13
C ASP A 66 16.55 2.07 -1.65
N SER A 67 15.41 2.28 -2.32
CA SER A 67 15.32 2.17 -3.78
C SER A 67 16.16 3.27 -4.43
N LYS A 68 16.83 2.93 -5.55
CA LYS A 68 17.58 3.91 -6.36
C LYS A 68 16.70 5.06 -6.88
N GLN A 69 15.38 4.87 -6.91
CA GLN A 69 14.40 5.85 -7.39
C GLN A 69 13.68 6.57 -6.24
N ALA A 70 13.97 6.22 -4.99
CA ALA A 70 13.39 6.89 -3.82
C ALA A 70 14.23 8.11 -3.40
N THR A 71 13.54 9.13 -2.93
CA THR A 71 14.13 10.25 -2.20
C THR A 71 13.39 10.38 -0.86
N PRO A 72 14.00 10.98 0.17
CA PRO A 72 13.30 11.22 1.43
C PRO A 72 11.98 11.99 1.23
N GLU A 73 11.97 12.92 0.30
CA GLU A 73 10.78 13.73 -0.01
C GLU A 73 9.67 12.91 -0.68
N ASN A 74 9.98 12.12 -1.72
CA ASN A 74 8.94 11.31 -2.36
C ASN A 74 8.42 10.16 -1.47
N CYS A 75 9.20 9.72 -0.48
CA CYS A 75 8.74 8.78 0.54
C CYS A 75 7.68 9.43 1.44
N ASN A 76 7.90 10.68 1.86
CA ASN A 76 6.93 11.43 2.64
C ASN A 76 5.67 11.74 1.82
N ASP A 77 5.84 12.20 0.58
CA ASP A 77 4.73 12.50 -0.32
C ASP A 77 3.87 11.26 -0.59
N ALA A 78 4.48 10.08 -0.75
CA ALA A 78 3.76 8.82 -0.91
C ALA A 78 2.86 8.51 0.30
N GLN A 79 3.36 8.72 1.52
CA GLN A 79 2.57 8.49 2.73
C GLN A 79 1.42 9.49 2.85
N VAL A 80 1.66 10.77 2.56
CA VAL A 80 0.62 11.81 2.55
C VAL A 80 -0.44 11.51 1.47
N ALA A 81 -0.01 11.14 0.26
CA ALA A 81 -0.90 10.78 -0.84
C ALA A 81 -1.81 9.59 -0.46
N ALA A 82 -1.25 8.56 0.18
CA ALA A 82 -2.02 7.41 0.63
C ALA A 82 -3.10 7.77 1.67
N VAL A 83 -2.76 8.61 2.66
CA VAL A 83 -3.71 9.07 3.68
C VAL A 83 -4.81 9.94 3.03
N CYS A 84 -4.45 10.91 2.22
CA CYS A 84 -5.41 11.78 1.53
C CYS A 84 -6.35 11.00 0.61
N ALA A 85 -5.82 10.05 -0.17
CA ALA A 85 -6.62 9.18 -1.04
C ALA A 85 -7.59 8.32 -0.22
N SER A 86 -7.12 7.75 0.90
CA SER A 86 -7.96 6.98 1.80
C SER A 86 -9.13 7.80 2.35
N LEU A 87 -8.86 9.04 2.79
CA LEU A 87 -9.89 9.95 3.29
C LEU A 87 -10.85 10.42 2.20
N ASN A 88 -10.37 10.62 0.96
CA ASN A 88 -11.22 11.02 -0.15
C ASN A 88 -12.11 9.88 -0.66
N PHE A 89 -11.67 8.63 -0.56
CA PHE A 89 -12.48 7.46 -0.94
C PHE A 89 -13.69 7.26 -0.03
N ILE A 90 -13.54 7.56 1.27
CA ILE A 90 -14.60 7.36 2.28
C ILE A 90 -15.54 8.56 2.44
N LYS A 91 -15.27 9.68 1.76
CA LYS A 91 -16.16 10.85 1.72
C LYS A 91 -17.35 10.57 0.83
#